data_AF-A0A1S0TFV7-F1
#
_entry.id   AF-A0A1S0TFV7-F1
#
_cell.length_a   1.000
_cell.length_b   1.000
_cell.length_c   1.000
_cell.angle_alpha   90.00
_cell.angle_beta   90.00
_cell.angle_gamma   90.00
#
_symmetry.space_group_name_H-M   'P 1'
#
loop_
_entity.id
_entity.type
_entity.pdbx_description
1 polymer ?
#
loop_
_entity_poly.entity_id
_entity_poly.type
_entity_poly.pdbx_seq_one_letter_code
_entity_poly.pdbx_strand_id
1 'polypeptide(L)'
;MDFALELLRYSSEADETSLLSPFAVVSAMSVLYSGARGKTEREIGAAISAGQTKRTFENFMECTIKNIRNQLKRKNFTAHYSTKIYEEGNFLRSDFKDIANQQYAYDLAQIDFASFLQANGSEFNKWANREKNIGVGSTAHVISHYPVYLFNKLEFDAYWQYEFPPLNYLSSFHFAKSRKIDVAMMIRTAEFPYYEDRQMQIVSLPLKNSEMEMLIILPKEIFGLEDFEAELTGEKLFNYIDKLVVSGNVTVCCIFFL
;
A
#
# COMPACT_ATOMS: atom_id res chain seq x y z
N MET A 1 5.69 7.99 8.12
CA MET A 1 5.86 8.17 6.67
C MET A 1 7.27 7.81 6.25
N ASP A 2 8.32 8.09 7.05
CA ASP A 2 9.69 7.68 6.71
C ASP A 2 9.85 6.19 6.43
N PHE A 3 9.27 5.32 7.27
CA PHE A 3 9.23 3.88 7.00
C PHE A 3 8.69 3.54 5.60
N ALA A 4 7.66 4.23 5.14
CA ALA A 4 7.06 3.98 3.83
C ALA A 4 8.01 4.38 2.68
N LEU A 5 8.69 5.52 2.82
CA LEU A 5 9.66 6.01 1.84
C LEU A 5 10.92 5.15 1.82
N GLU A 6 11.41 4.73 2.99
CA GLU A 6 12.53 3.78 3.08
C GLU A 6 12.17 2.45 2.44
N LEU A 7 10.99 1.89 2.75
CA LEU A 7 10.53 0.64 2.15
C LEU A 7 10.43 0.76 0.63
N LEU A 8 9.91 1.87 0.10
CA LEU A 8 9.88 2.15 -1.34
C LEU A 8 11.29 2.09 -1.93
N ARG A 9 12.24 2.84 -1.37
CA ARG A 9 13.64 2.87 -1.85
C ARG A 9 14.34 1.51 -1.81
N TYR A 10 14.08 0.71 -0.78
CA TYR A 10 14.64 -0.64 -0.69
C TYR A 10 14.02 -1.61 -1.69
N SER A 11 12.78 -1.36 -2.11
CA SER A 11 12.06 -2.20 -3.07
C SER A 11 12.16 -1.73 -4.52
N SER A 12 12.60 -0.50 -4.75
CA SER A 12 12.67 0.11 -6.07
C SER A 12 13.92 -0.30 -6.82
N GLU A 13 13.73 -0.78 -8.04
CA GLU A 13 14.80 -1.02 -9.00
C GLU A 13 14.79 0.06 -10.09
N ALA A 14 15.97 0.43 -10.58
CA ALA A 14 16.10 1.42 -11.64
C ALA A 14 15.37 0.95 -12.91
N ASP A 15 14.67 1.88 -13.56
CA ASP A 15 13.89 1.65 -14.79
C ASP A 15 12.71 0.65 -14.65
N GLU A 16 12.31 0.27 -13.43
CA GLU A 16 11.13 -0.57 -13.16
C GLU A 16 10.04 0.17 -12.37
N THR A 17 8.77 -0.16 -12.65
CA THR A 17 7.64 0.35 -11.87
C THR A 17 7.54 -0.40 -10.55
N SER A 18 7.62 0.34 -9.45
CA SER A 18 7.46 -0.21 -8.10
C SER A 18 6.10 0.16 -7.51
N LEU A 19 5.41 -0.82 -6.93
CA LEU A 19 4.15 -0.63 -6.22
C LEU A 19 4.19 -1.38 -4.90
N LEU A 20 3.97 -0.66 -3.81
CA LEU A 20 3.92 -1.24 -2.46
C LEU A 20 2.80 -0.63 -1.64
N SER A 21 2.37 -1.38 -0.62
CA SER A 21 1.54 -0.86 0.46
C SER A 21 2.32 -0.93 1.78
N PRO A 22 2.95 0.18 2.21
CA PRO A 22 3.59 0.26 3.52
C PRO A 22 2.63 -0.10 4.65
N PHE A 23 1.35 0.28 4.53
CA PHE A 23 0.33 -0.04 5.49
C PHE A 23 0.13 -1.56 5.64
N ALA A 24 0.02 -2.29 4.52
CA ALA A 24 -0.12 -3.75 4.52
C ALA A 24 1.07 -4.46 5.23
N VAL A 25 2.28 -3.96 4.99
CA VAL A 25 3.49 -4.48 5.64
C VAL A 25 3.51 -4.17 7.13
N VAL A 26 3.29 -2.91 7.52
CA VAL A 26 3.29 -2.50 8.93
C VAL A 26 2.19 -3.21 9.71
N SER A 27 1.02 -3.41 9.10
CA SER A 27 -0.10 -4.08 9.75
C SER A 27 0.14 -5.57 9.94
N ALA A 28 0.76 -6.26 8.97
CA ALA A 28 1.23 -7.63 9.14
C ALA A 28 2.28 -7.73 10.26
N MET A 29 3.26 -6.83 10.25
CA MET A 29 4.33 -6.78 11.26
C MET A 29 3.81 -6.43 12.65
N SER A 30 2.74 -5.64 12.76
CA SER A 30 2.12 -5.29 14.04
C SER A 30 1.51 -6.50 14.76
N VAL A 31 0.94 -7.46 14.01
CA VAL A 31 0.46 -8.73 14.56
C VAL A 31 1.63 -9.52 15.16
N LEU A 32 2.74 -9.63 14.43
CA LEU A 32 3.96 -10.31 14.92
C LEU A 32 4.55 -9.58 16.13
N TYR A 33 4.54 -8.25 16.11
CA TYR A 33 5.06 -7.41 17.18
C TYR A 33 4.31 -7.64 18.50
N SER A 34 2.97 -7.79 18.46
CA SER A 34 2.16 -8.09 19.64
C SER A 34 2.56 -9.40 20.32
N GLY A 35 2.88 -10.44 19.53
CA GLY A 35 3.36 -11.74 20.01
C GLY A 35 4.84 -11.77 20.41
N ALA A 36 5.67 -10.92 19.82
CA ALA A 36 7.12 -10.92 20.03
C ALA A 36 7.52 -10.53 21.47
N ARG A 37 8.65 -11.08 21.94
CA ARG A 37 9.28 -10.74 23.23
C ARG A 37 10.79 -10.58 23.10
N GLY A 38 11.42 -9.93 24.07
CA GLY A 38 12.88 -9.87 24.19
C GLY A 38 13.57 -9.18 23.01
N LYS A 39 14.56 -9.83 22.39
CA LYS A 39 15.32 -9.26 21.27
C LYS A 39 14.44 -9.03 20.04
N THR A 40 13.60 -10.00 19.69
CA THR A 40 12.69 -9.93 18.54
C THR A 40 11.70 -8.77 18.67
N GLU A 41 11.15 -8.55 19.86
CA GLU A 41 10.27 -7.41 20.11
C GLU A 41 11.01 -6.09 19.88
N ARG A 42 12.24 -5.94 20.38
CA ARG A 42 13.01 -4.71 20.21
C ARG A 42 13.33 -4.41 18.76
N GLU A 43 13.74 -5.42 17.99
CA GLU A 43 14.09 -5.24 16.57
C GLU A 43 12.86 -4.91 15.71
N ILE A 44 11.75 -5.62 15.89
CA ILE A 44 10.49 -5.29 15.19
C ILE A 44 10.02 -3.89 15.57
N GLY A 45 10.00 -3.59 16.87
CA GLY A 45 9.58 -2.28 17.39
C GLY A 45 10.43 -1.14 16.83
N ALA A 46 11.76 -1.29 16.81
CA ALA A 46 12.66 -0.29 16.25
C ALA A 46 12.36 0.03 14.78
N ALA A 47 11.94 -0.98 13.99
CA ALA A 47 11.62 -0.79 12.59
C ALA A 47 10.27 -0.08 12.36
N ILE A 48 9.22 -0.43 13.12
CA ILE A 48 7.84 -0.01 12.78
C ILE A 48 7.22 0.99 13.75
N SER A 49 7.72 1.13 14.99
CA SER A 49 7.04 1.91 16.02
C SER A 49 7.34 3.40 16.02
N ALA A 50 8.28 3.85 15.18
CA ALA A 50 8.76 5.23 15.14
C ALA A 50 9.16 5.75 16.55
N GLY A 51 9.83 4.90 17.33
CA GLY A 51 10.28 5.21 18.70
C GLY A 51 9.16 5.22 19.75
N GLN A 52 7.91 4.94 19.38
CA GLN A 52 6.80 4.86 20.32
C GLN A 52 6.86 3.56 21.15
N THR A 53 6.25 3.61 22.33
CA THR A 53 6.07 2.41 23.16
C THR A 53 5.18 1.39 22.44
N LYS A 54 5.39 0.10 22.74
CA LYS A 54 4.58 -0.99 22.17
C LYS A 54 3.08 -0.73 22.29
N ARG A 55 2.61 -0.37 23.49
CA ARG A 55 1.20 -0.10 23.75
C ARG A 55 0.67 1.08 22.94
N THR A 56 1.43 2.17 22.85
CA THR A 56 1.03 3.34 22.04
C THR A 56 0.90 2.96 20.57
N PHE A 57 1.86 2.20 20.04
CA PHE A 57 1.84 1.74 18.66
C PHE A 57 0.68 0.77 18.38
N GLU A 58 0.44 -0.21 19.26
CA GLU A 58 -0.69 -1.15 19.13
C GLU A 58 -2.03 -0.42 19.12
N ASN A 59 -2.24 0.55 20.02
CA ASN A 59 -3.45 1.37 20.04
C ASN A 59 -3.62 2.19 18.74
N PHE A 60 -2.52 2.74 18.22
CA PHE A 60 -2.53 3.46 16.94
C PHE A 60 -2.93 2.54 15.80
N MET A 61 -2.34 1.34 15.71
CA MET A 61 -2.65 0.38 14.66
C MET A 61 -4.09 -0.13 14.73
N GLU A 62 -4.59 -0.42 15.94
CA GLU A 62 -5.99 -0.79 16.15
C GLU A 62 -6.94 0.31 15.64
N CYS A 63 -6.66 1.57 15.97
CA CYS A 63 -7.46 2.71 15.53
C CYS A 63 -7.40 2.88 14.00
N THR A 64 -6.20 2.83 13.42
CA THR A 64 -5.98 2.97 11.98
C THR A 64 -6.69 1.87 11.20
N ILE A 65 -6.58 0.60 11.62
CA ILE A 65 -7.26 -0.53 10.96
C ILE A 65 -8.78 -0.38 11.06
N LYS A 66 -9.31 0.03 12.22
CA LYS A 66 -10.74 0.30 12.39
C LYS A 66 -11.21 1.43 11.47
N ASN A 67 -10.44 2.53 11.37
CA ASN A 67 -10.77 3.65 10.51
C ASN A 67 -10.79 3.21 9.04
N ILE A 68 -9.73 2.55 8.57
CA ILE A 68 -9.65 2.02 7.20
C ILE A 68 -10.86 1.14 6.94
N ARG A 69 -11.12 0.10 7.76
CA ARG A 69 -12.30 -0.77 7.59
C ARG A 69 -13.64 -0.04 7.53
N ASN A 70 -13.79 1.08 8.22
CA ASN A 70 -15.00 1.89 8.15
C ASN A 70 -15.08 2.68 6.84
N GLN A 71 -13.96 3.20 6.34
CA GLN A 71 -13.85 3.81 5.01
C GLN A 71 -14.16 2.78 3.91
N LEU A 72 -13.70 1.54 4.07
CA LEU A 72 -13.93 0.41 3.15
C LEU A 72 -15.42 0.03 2.99
N LYS A 73 -16.31 0.46 3.90
CA LYS A 73 -17.75 0.16 3.83
C LYS A 73 -18.55 1.17 3.00
N ARG A 74 -17.91 2.22 2.47
CA ARG A 74 -18.58 3.28 1.70
C ARG A 74 -18.98 2.77 0.31
N LYS A 75 -20.14 3.21 -0.19
CA LYS A 75 -20.66 2.76 -1.50
C LYS A 75 -19.74 3.24 -2.65
N ASN A 76 -19.46 2.35 -3.61
CA ASN A 76 -18.60 2.57 -4.78
C ASN A 76 -17.12 2.86 -4.43
N PHE A 77 -16.68 2.39 -3.27
CA PHE A 77 -15.28 2.34 -2.88
C PHE A 77 -15.02 0.91 -2.40
N THR A 78 -14.27 0.15 -3.20
CA THR A 78 -14.04 -1.27 -2.97
C THR A 78 -12.59 -1.44 -2.58
N ALA A 79 -12.29 -1.37 -1.29
CA ALA A 79 -11.00 -1.80 -0.80
C ALA A 79 -11.19 -2.89 0.24
N HIS A 80 -10.32 -3.89 0.19
CA HIS A 80 -10.40 -5.11 0.99
C HIS A 80 -9.08 -5.30 1.71
N TYR A 81 -9.12 -5.17 3.03
CA TYR A 81 -7.98 -5.42 3.89
C TYR A 81 -8.23 -6.69 4.72
N SER A 82 -7.40 -7.71 4.50
CA SER A 82 -7.48 -8.99 5.20
C SER A 82 -6.10 -9.47 5.64
N THR A 83 -6.01 -9.89 6.89
CA THR A 83 -4.87 -10.66 7.41
C THR A 83 -5.37 -12.08 7.67
N LYS A 84 -4.65 -13.07 7.19
CA LYS A 84 -4.95 -14.48 7.46
C LYS A 84 -3.74 -15.16 8.08
N ILE A 85 -3.97 -15.83 9.19
CA ILE A 85 -2.98 -16.65 9.86
C ILE A 85 -3.36 -18.10 9.65
N TYR A 86 -2.43 -18.87 9.11
CA TYR A 86 -2.52 -20.33 9.09
C TYR A 86 -1.61 -20.89 10.17
N GLU A 87 -2.13 -21.77 11.00
CA GLU A 87 -1.33 -22.49 12.01
C GLU A 87 -1.51 -24.00 11.82
N GLU A 88 -0.46 -24.75 12.10
CA GLU A 88 -0.52 -26.21 12.17
C GLU A 88 -0.73 -26.65 13.63
N GLY A 89 -1.85 -27.35 13.87
CA GLY A 89 -2.26 -27.74 15.21
C GLY A 89 -2.52 -26.53 16.11
N ASN A 90 -2.28 -26.66 17.41
CA ASN A 90 -2.50 -25.58 18.38
C ASN A 90 -1.21 -24.81 18.71
N PHE A 91 -0.42 -24.48 17.68
CA PHE A 91 0.87 -23.82 17.88
C PHE A 91 0.74 -22.45 18.54
N LEU A 92 -0.25 -21.63 18.13
CA LEU A 92 -0.45 -20.31 18.71
C LEU A 92 -1.15 -20.40 20.08
N ARG A 93 -0.66 -19.61 21.04
CA ARG A 93 -1.29 -19.48 22.36
C ARG A 93 -2.65 -18.76 22.26
N SER A 94 -3.57 -19.11 23.15
CA SER A 94 -4.92 -18.51 23.18
C SER A 94 -4.90 -17.01 23.42
N ASP A 95 -4.04 -16.53 24.33
CA ASP A 95 -3.89 -15.10 24.62
C ASP A 95 -3.43 -14.28 23.40
N PHE A 96 -2.53 -14.83 22.58
CA PHE A 96 -2.15 -14.22 21.31
C PHE A 96 -3.32 -14.17 20.34
N LYS A 97 -4.11 -15.25 20.24
CA LYS A 97 -5.27 -15.31 19.34
C LYS A 97 -6.31 -14.24 19.71
N ASP A 98 -6.56 -14.07 21.00
CA ASP A 98 -7.50 -13.08 21.52
C ASP A 98 -7.06 -11.65 21.17
N ILE A 99 -5.80 -11.30 21.45
CA ILE A 99 -5.24 -9.97 21.14
C ILE A 99 -5.32 -9.71 19.64
N ALA A 100 -4.85 -10.65 18.85
CA ALA A 100 -4.75 -10.41 17.43
C ALA A 100 -6.15 -10.27 16.78
N ASN A 101 -7.16 -10.99 17.29
CA ASN A 101 -8.51 -10.97 16.74
C ASN A 101 -9.20 -9.64 17.09
N GLN A 102 -9.01 -9.16 18.32
CA GLN A 102 -9.57 -7.89 18.77
C GLN A 102 -8.95 -6.69 18.04
N GLN A 103 -7.63 -6.68 17.85
CA GLN A 103 -6.91 -5.51 17.35
C GLN A 103 -6.79 -5.47 15.83
N TYR A 104 -6.57 -6.61 15.20
CA TYR A 104 -6.24 -6.70 13.78
C TYR A 104 -7.32 -7.39 12.95
N ALA A 105 -8.36 -7.96 13.59
CA ALA A 105 -9.40 -8.84 13.03
C ALA A 105 -8.88 -9.70 11.87
N TYR A 106 -7.97 -10.61 12.24
CA TYR A 106 -7.39 -11.56 11.31
C TYR A 106 -8.26 -12.83 11.25
N ASP A 107 -8.24 -13.50 10.11
CA ASP A 107 -8.84 -14.83 9.97
C ASP A 107 -7.83 -15.89 10.39
N LEU A 108 -8.19 -16.74 11.34
CA LEU A 108 -7.38 -17.90 11.73
C LEU A 108 -7.87 -19.15 11.00
N ALA A 109 -6.94 -19.89 10.40
CA ALA A 109 -7.23 -21.19 9.80
C ALA A 109 -6.22 -22.24 10.26
N GLN A 110 -6.73 -23.44 10.50
CA GLN A 110 -5.91 -24.62 10.76
C GLN A 110 -5.48 -25.23 9.44
N ILE A 111 -4.20 -25.59 9.32
CA ILE A 111 -3.70 -26.32 8.16
C ILE A 111 -3.07 -27.64 8.59
N ASP A 112 -3.22 -28.64 7.74
CA ASP A 112 -2.28 -29.74 7.67
C ASP A 112 -1.22 -29.35 6.63
N PHE A 113 0.02 -29.15 7.07
CA PHE A 113 1.06 -28.63 6.18
C PHE A 113 1.39 -29.59 5.03
N ALA A 114 1.34 -30.90 5.29
CA ALA A 114 1.60 -31.91 4.28
C ALA A 114 0.59 -31.78 3.12
N SER A 115 -0.70 -31.67 3.43
CA SER A 115 -1.76 -31.43 2.45
C SER A 115 -1.63 -30.05 1.79
N PHE A 116 -1.24 -29.01 2.54
CA PHE A 116 -1.07 -27.65 2.01
C PHE A 116 0.04 -27.58 0.94
N LEU A 117 1.19 -28.24 1.18
CA LEU A 117 2.27 -28.36 0.19
C LEU A 117 1.88 -29.20 -1.01
N GLN A 118 1.25 -30.36 -0.81
CA GLN A 118 0.79 -31.21 -1.91
C GLN A 118 -0.19 -30.47 -2.82
N ALA A 119 -1.04 -29.64 -2.24
CA ALA A 119 -1.98 -28.79 -2.96
C ALA A 119 -1.34 -27.50 -3.50
N ASN A 120 -0.01 -27.34 -3.42
CA ASN A 120 0.77 -26.17 -3.83
C ASN A 120 0.16 -24.85 -3.32
N GLY A 121 -0.28 -24.83 -2.06
CA GLY A 121 -0.92 -23.67 -1.45
C GLY A 121 -2.26 -23.28 -2.09
N SER A 122 -2.99 -24.19 -2.74
CA SER A 122 -4.25 -23.87 -3.43
C SER A 122 -5.30 -23.23 -2.52
N GLU A 123 -5.33 -23.55 -1.23
CA GLU A 123 -6.22 -22.88 -0.27
C GLU A 123 -5.84 -21.42 -0.07
N PHE A 124 -4.54 -21.14 0.03
CA PHE A 124 -4.03 -19.77 0.04
C PHE A 124 -4.39 -19.08 -1.28
N ASN A 125 -4.14 -19.71 -2.43
CA ASN A 125 -4.47 -19.12 -3.72
C ASN A 125 -5.97 -18.84 -3.83
N LYS A 126 -6.84 -19.71 -3.29
CA LYS A 126 -8.28 -19.46 -3.22
C LYS A 126 -8.59 -18.25 -2.34
N TRP A 127 -7.97 -18.13 -1.17
CA TRP A 127 -8.14 -16.95 -0.30
C TRP A 127 -7.63 -15.66 -0.97
N ALA A 128 -6.41 -15.69 -1.53
CA ALA A 128 -5.81 -14.57 -2.23
C ALA A 128 -6.65 -14.15 -3.44
N ASN A 129 -7.29 -15.09 -4.13
CA ASN A 129 -8.09 -14.84 -5.33
C ASN A 129 -9.60 -14.74 -5.10
N ARG A 130 -10.08 -14.78 -3.85
CA ARG A 130 -11.53 -14.84 -3.54
C ARG A 130 -12.32 -13.66 -4.08
N GLU A 131 -11.68 -12.51 -4.28
CA GLU A 131 -12.34 -11.24 -4.62
C GLU A 131 -11.87 -10.67 -5.96
N LYS A 132 -11.31 -11.50 -6.86
CA LYS A 132 -10.75 -11.03 -8.14
C LYS A 132 -11.69 -10.10 -8.93
N ASN A 133 -11.21 -8.87 -9.09
CA ASN A 133 -11.08 -8.23 -10.41
C ASN A 133 -9.62 -7.89 -10.76
N ILE A 134 -8.65 -8.07 -9.85
CA ILE A 134 -7.23 -7.73 -10.11
C ILE A 134 -6.38 -8.99 -9.92
N GLY A 135 -5.67 -9.38 -10.97
CA GLY A 135 -4.88 -10.61 -11.00
C GLY A 135 -3.61 -10.48 -10.17
N VAL A 136 -3.63 -10.91 -8.90
CA VAL A 136 -2.38 -11.16 -8.17
C VAL A 136 -1.69 -12.35 -8.83
N GLY A 137 -0.68 -12.06 -9.64
CA GLY A 137 0.09 -13.02 -10.43
C GLY A 137 1.13 -13.81 -9.64
N SER A 138 1.32 -13.54 -8.35
CA SER A 138 2.25 -14.28 -7.50
C SER A 138 1.51 -15.35 -6.70
N THR A 139 1.56 -16.59 -7.19
CA THR A 139 1.34 -17.75 -6.33
C THR A 139 2.40 -17.72 -5.23
N ALA A 140 1.98 -17.65 -3.96
CA ALA A 140 2.93 -17.86 -2.87
C ALA A 140 3.45 -19.29 -3.00
N HIS A 141 4.69 -19.44 -3.45
CA HIS A 141 5.38 -20.71 -3.40
C HIS A 141 5.88 -20.90 -1.98
N VAL A 142 5.07 -21.54 -1.15
CA VAL A 142 5.50 -21.94 0.20
C VAL A 142 6.44 -23.13 0.04
N ILE A 143 7.75 -22.87 0.08
CA ILE A 143 8.81 -23.85 -0.24
C ILE A 143 9.34 -24.57 1.01
N SER A 144 8.93 -24.15 2.21
CA SER A 144 9.50 -24.64 3.48
C SER A 144 8.44 -24.76 4.56
N HIS A 145 8.61 -25.75 5.44
CA HIS A 145 7.73 -26.07 6.57
C HIS A 145 7.93 -25.14 7.75
N TYR A 146 6.88 -24.36 8.04
CA TYR A 146 6.76 -23.55 9.24
C TYR A 146 5.43 -23.84 9.94
N PRO A 147 5.40 -23.83 11.27
CA PRO A 147 4.17 -24.11 12.03
C PRO A 147 3.13 -22.99 11.93
N VAL A 148 3.53 -21.81 11.43
CA VAL A 148 2.67 -20.64 11.27
C VAL A 148 3.03 -19.89 9.98
N TYR A 149 2.01 -19.49 9.23
CA TYR A 149 2.12 -18.54 8.13
C TYR A 149 1.20 -17.35 8.38
N LEU A 150 1.70 -16.14 8.16
CA LEU A 150 0.91 -14.93 8.18
C LEU A 150 0.89 -14.34 6.77
N PHE A 151 -0.31 -14.15 6.24
CA PHE A 151 -0.54 -13.48 4.98
C PHE A 151 -1.32 -12.21 5.22
N ASN A 152 -0.96 -11.16 4.50
CA ASN A 152 -1.71 -9.92 4.47
C ASN A 152 -2.04 -9.58 3.02
N LYS A 153 -3.22 -9.02 2.82
CA LYS A 153 -3.73 -8.60 1.53
C LYS A 153 -4.45 -7.27 1.69
N LEU A 154 -4.09 -6.33 0.83
CA LEU A 154 -4.81 -5.08 0.63
C LEU A 154 -5.15 -4.96 -0.86
N GLU A 155 -6.43 -5.00 -1.18
CA GLU A 155 -6.93 -4.65 -2.51
C GLU A 155 -7.59 -3.28 -2.45
N PHE A 156 -7.47 -2.54 -3.54
CA PHE A 156 -7.98 -1.19 -3.65
C PHE A 156 -8.52 -0.94 -5.06
N ASP A 157 -9.79 -0.59 -5.13
CA ASP A 157 -10.52 -0.21 -6.32
C ASP A 157 -11.44 0.96 -5.97
N ALA A 158 -11.19 2.10 -6.62
CA ALA A 158 -11.85 3.35 -6.33
C ALA A 158 -12.05 4.16 -7.61
N TYR A 159 -13.14 4.89 -7.68
CA TYR A 159 -13.40 5.84 -8.76
C TYR A 159 -12.83 7.21 -8.42
N TRP A 160 -12.34 7.92 -9.42
CA TRP A 160 -12.02 9.34 -9.30
C TRP A 160 -13.28 10.15 -8.97
N GLN A 161 -13.17 11.15 -8.11
CA GLN A 161 -14.24 12.13 -7.90
C GLN A 161 -14.54 12.88 -9.21
N TYR A 162 -13.49 13.20 -9.97
CA TYR A 162 -13.55 13.76 -11.31
C TYR A 162 -13.01 12.74 -12.31
N GLU A 163 -13.85 11.80 -12.74
CA GLU A 163 -13.52 10.72 -13.70
C GLU A 163 -12.81 11.28 -14.92
N PHE A 164 -11.84 10.58 -15.51
CA PHE A 164 -11.21 11.01 -16.76
C PHE A 164 -12.08 10.57 -17.96
N PRO A 165 -12.14 11.37 -19.04
CA PRO A 165 -12.77 10.92 -20.28
C PRO A 165 -11.95 9.78 -20.92
N PRO A 166 -12.52 9.03 -21.87
CA PRO A 166 -11.79 7.98 -22.58
C PRO A 166 -10.48 8.48 -23.18
N LEU A 167 -9.49 7.59 -23.22
CA LEU A 167 -8.15 7.83 -23.80
C LEU A 167 -8.26 8.40 -25.22
N ASN A 168 -8.13 9.71 -25.35
CA ASN A 168 -8.33 10.44 -26.61
C ASN A 168 -7.12 11.30 -26.99
N TYR A 169 -6.04 11.23 -26.22
CA TYR A 169 -4.84 12.04 -26.40
C TYR A 169 -3.61 11.13 -26.45
N LEU A 170 -2.86 11.17 -27.56
CA LEU A 170 -1.57 10.53 -27.68
C LEU A 170 -0.47 11.55 -27.38
N SER A 171 0.49 11.17 -26.54
CA SER A 171 1.61 12.03 -26.17
C SER A 171 2.89 11.22 -25.98
N SER A 172 4.03 11.85 -26.23
CA SER A 172 5.32 11.21 -26.05
C SER A 172 5.67 11.13 -24.57
N PHE A 173 5.97 9.92 -24.10
CA PHE A 173 6.45 9.62 -22.77
C PHE A 173 7.93 9.21 -22.79
N HIS A 174 8.68 9.74 -21.83
CA HIS A 174 10.10 9.46 -21.66
C HIS A 174 10.29 8.24 -20.76
N PHE A 175 10.30 7.04 -21.36
CA PHE A 175 10.44 5.79 -20.62
C PHE A 175 11.85 5.62 -20.03
N ALA A 176 12.88 5.97 -20.80
CA ALA A 176 14.28 5.95 -20.37
C ALA A 176 15.08 7.02 -21.14
N LYS A 177 16.31 7.33 -20.70
CA LYS A 177 17.16 8.40 -21.29
C LYS A 177 17.24 8.34 -22.83
N SER A 178 17.29 7.14 -23.40
CA SER A 178 17.37 6.90 -24.84
C SER A 178 16.06 6.42 -25.48
N ARG A 179 14.98 6.26 -24.71
CA ARG A 179 13.72 5.65 -25.16
C ARG A 179 12.53 6.57 -24.88
N LYS A 180 11.95 7.10 -25.96
CA LYS A 180 10.64 7.76 -25.95
C LYS A 180 9.62 6.88 -26.66
N ILE A 181 8.42 6.83 -26.12
CA ILE A 181 7.29 6.08 -26.69
C ILE A 181 6.06 6.97 -26.70
N ASP A 182 5.23 6.88 -27.73
CA ASP A 182 3.92 7.53 -27.70
C ASP A 182 2.95 6.64 -26.94
N VAL A 183 2.27 7.23 -25.96
CA VAL A 183 1.31 6.54 -25.09
C VAL A 183 -0.01 7.29 -25.09
N ALA A 184 -1.08 6.53 -24.90
CA ALA A 184 -2.39 7.09 -24.69
C ALA A 184 -2.46 7.67 -23.26
N MET A 185 -2.78 8.95 -23.16
CA MET A 185 -2.90 9.69 -21.93
C MET A 185 -4.37 9.98 -21.64
N MET A 186 -4.73 9.96 -20.36
CA MET A 186 -5.96 10.56 -19.86
C MET A 186 -5.74 12.06 -19.66
N ILE A 187 -6.76 12.87 -19.95
CA ILE A 187 -6.70 14.33 -19.75
C ILE A 187 -7.96 14.84 -19.05
N ARG A 188 -7.79 15.64 -18.00
CA ARG A 188 -8.92 16.27 -17.29
C ARG A 188 -8.51 17.65 -16.76
N THR A 189 -9.38 18.63 -16.99
CA THR A 189 -9.29 19.96 -16.38
C THR A 189 -10.36 20.07 -15.30
N ALA A 190 -9.96 20.38 -14.07
CA ALA A 190 -10.84 20.62 -12.94
C ALA A 190 -10.11 21.43 -11.85
N GLU A 191 -10.83 21.80 -10.80
CA GLU A 191 -10.26 22.45 -9.62
C GLU A 191 -9.60 21.41 -8.69
N PHE A 192 -8.36 21.03 -9.03
CA PHE A 192 -7.56 20.12 -8.20
C PHE A 192 -6.67 20.91 -7.24
N PRO A 193 -6.46 20.45 -5.98
CA PRO A 193 -5.39 20.97 -5.14
C PRO A 193 -4.05 20.77 -5.83
N TYR A 194 -3.29 21.85 -5.96
CA TYR A 194 -2.05 21.88 -6.73
C TYR A 194 -0.97 22.71 -6.05
N TYR A 195 0.27 22.32 -6.25
CA TYR A 195 1.45 23.04 -5.82
C TYR A 195 2.58 22.83 -6.83
N GLU A 196 3.41 23.87 -7.00
CA GLU A 196 4.57 23.82 -7.88
C GLU A 196 5.67 24.73 -7.33
N ASP A 197 6.90 24.27 -7.45
CA ASP A 197 8.08 25.09 -7.19
C ASP A 197 9.12 24.94 -8.31
N ARG A 198 10.39 25.24 -8.04
CA ARG A 198 11.46 25.13 -9.06
C ARG A 198 11.83 23.68 -9.40
N GLN A 199 11.55 22.73 -8.51
CA GLN A 199 11.99 21.35 -8.61
C GLN A 199 10.88 20.41 -9.06
N MET A 200 9.62 20.67 -8.71
CA MET A 200 8.53 19.72 -8.95
C MET A 200 7.16 20.38 -9.14
N GLN A 201 6.20 19.54 -9.52
CA GLN A 201 4.76 19.81 -9.54
C GLN A 201 4.06 18.71 -8.74
N ILE A 202 3.01 19.06 -8.00
CA ILE A 202 2.19 18.10 -7.22
C ILE A 202 0.72 18.42 -7.46
N VAL A 203 -0.05 17.37 -7.72
CA VAL A 203 -1.51 17.45 -7.79
C VAL A 203 -2.14 16.41 -6.90
N SER A 204 -3.20 16.80 -6.19
CA SER A 204 -4.08 15.86 -5.49
C SER A 204 -5.31 15.54 -6.34
N LEU A 205 -5.56 14.25 -6.55
CA LEU A 205 -6.74 13.73 -7.24
C LEU A 205 -7.68 13.06 -6.23
N PRO A 206 -8.78 13.71 -5.82
CA PRO A 206 -9.69 13.14 -4.85
C PRO A 206 -10.44 11.92 -5.41
N LEU A 207 -10.69 10.95 -4.54
CA LEU A 207 -11.47 9.77 -4.86
C LEU A 207 -12.93 9.94 -4.47
N LYS A 208 -13.82 9.39 -5.29
CA LYS A 208 -15.27 9.51 -5.15
C LYS A 208 -15.74 8.84 -3.87
N ASN A 209 -16.58 9.54 -3.11
CA ASN A 209 -17.15 9.06 -1.84
C ASN A 209 -16.10 8.62 -0.79
N SER A 210 -14.89 9.18 -0.84
CA SER A 210 -13.79 8.83 0.05
C SER A 210 -13.10 10.08 0.62
N GLU A 211 -12.44 9.93 1.75
CA GLU A 211 -11.48 10.91 2.27
C GLU A 211 -10.07 10.69 1.70
N MET A 212 -9.92 9.68 0.85
CA MET A 212 -8.65 9.36 0.20
C MET A 212 -8.48 10.11 -1.11
N GLU A 213 -7.23 10.38 -1.43
CA GLU A 213 -6.80 11.07 -2.63
C GLU A 213 -5.54 10.41 -3.18
N MET A 214 -5.32 10.51 -4.50
CA MET A 214 -4.04 10.15 -5.11
C MET A 214 -3.20 11.41 -5.27
N LEU A 215 -2.04 11.43 -4.63
CA LEU A 215 -1.02 12.45 -4.85
C LEU A 215 -0.12 12.02 -6.00
N ILE A 216 0.00 12.86 -7.02
CA ILE A 216 0.97 12.68 -8.09
C ILE A 216 2.04 13.74 -7.90
N ILE A 217 3.28 13.29 -7.69
CA ILE A 217 4.46 14.15 -7.57
C ILE A 217 5.28 13.97 -8.85
N LEU A 218 5.52 15.06 -9.56
CA LEU A 218 6.23 15.08 -10.83
C LEU A 218 7.47 15.99 -10.71
N PRO A 219 8.68 15.44 -10.59
CA PRO A 219 9.91 16.20 -10.75
C PRO A 219 9.97 16.87 -12.12
N LYS A 220 10.41 18.13 -12.17
CA LYS A 220 10.54 18.90 -13.42
C LYS A 220 11.74 18.47 -14.24
N GLU A 221 12.78 17.99 -13.58
CA GLU A 221 13.93 17.40 -14.26
C GLU A 221 13.56 16.02 -14.79
N ILE A 222 13.69 15.85 -16.11
CA ILE A 222 13.43 14.55 -16.75
C ILE A 222 14.47 13.56 -16.24
N PHE A 223 14.00 12.41 -15.74
CA PHE A 223 14.81 11.40 -15.04
C PHE A 223 15.37 11.84 -13.67
N GLY A 224 14.85 12.91 -13.08
CA GLY A 224 15.20 13.36 -11.73
C GLY A 224 14.42 12.69 -10.59
N LEU A 225 13.65 11.63 -10.87
CA LEU A 225 12.85 10.94 -9.86
C LEU A 225 13.72 10.25 -8.81
N GLU A 226 14.81 9.59 -9.22
CA GLU A 226 15.72 8.89 -8.31
C GLU A 226 16.34 9.86 -7.28
N ASP A 227 16.87 11.00 -7.75
CA ASP A 227 17.45 12.03 -6.89
C ASP A 227 16.38 12.64 -5.96
N PHE A 228 15.18 12.90 -6.49
CA PHE A 228 14.07 13.40 -5.70
C PHE A 228 13.65 12.42 -4.59
N GLU A 229 13.51 11.13 -4.94
CA GLU A 229 13.16 10.07 -4.00
C GLU A 229 14.23 9.87 -2.93
N ALA A 230 15.51 9.98 -3.27
CA ALA A 230 16.62 9.87 -2.32
C ALA A 230 16.57 10.97 -1.24
N GLU A 231 16.14 12.18 -1.61
CA GLU A 231 16.06 13.33 -0.69
C GLU A 231 14.72 13.47 0.05
N LEU A 232 13.68 12.77 -0.39
CA LEU A 232 12.34 12.90 0.18
C LEU A 232 12.34 12.43 1.65
N THR A 233 11.62 13.10 2.53
CA THR A 233 11.39 12.61 3.90
C THR A 233 9.91 12.69 4.20
N GLY A 234 9.46 12.01 5.25
CA GLY A 234 8.08 12.11 5.70
C GLY A 234 7.70 13.57 6.00
N GLU A 235 8.59 14.30 6.66
CA GLU A 235 8.41 15.73 6.94
C GLU A 235 8.32 16.56 5.65
N LYS A 236 9.24 16.37 4.69
CA LYS A 236 9.17 17.08 3.39
C LYS A 236 7.87 16.77 2.65
N LEU A 237 7.45 15.51 2.63
CA LEU A 237 6.21 15.09 1.99
C LEU A 237 4.99 15.77 2.63
N PHE A 238 4.89 15.79 3.96
CA PHE A 238 3.80 16.50 4.64
C PHE A 238 3.84 18.01 4.38
N ASN A 239 5.03 18.62 4.40
CA ASN A 239 5.20 20.04 4.05
C ASN A 239 4.77 20.35 2.61
N TYR A 240 4.88 19.39 1.68
CA TYR A 240 4.36 19.55 0.33
C TYR A 240 2.84 19.42 0.26
N ILE A 241 2.27 18.47 1.00
CA ILE A 241 0.82 18.28 1.11
C ILE A 241 0.15 19.54 1.67
N ASP A 242 0.72 20.13 2.73
CA ASP A 242 0.19 21.34 3.37
C ASP A 242 0.19 22.58 2.47
N LYS A 243 0.99 22.56 1.38
CA LYS A 243 1.05 23.65 0.40
C LYS A 243 0.06 23.49 -0.75
N LEU A 244 -0.60 22.35 -0.87
CA LEU A 244 -1.60 22.13 -1.91
C LEU A 244 -2.80 23.05 -1.69
N VAL A 245 -3.14 23.84 -2.70
CA VAL A 245 -4.27 24.76 -2.65
C VAL A 245 -5.10 24.66 -3.93
N VAL A 246 -6.40 24.90 -3.80
CA VAL A 246 -7.30 25.05 -4.95
C VAL A 246 -7.31 26.54 -5.33
N SER A 247 -6.57 26.89 -6.37
CA SER A 247 -6.46 28.28 -6.84
C SER A 247 -7.01 28.51 -8.26
N GLY A 248 -7.64 27.49 -8.85
CA GLY A 248 -8.23 27.54 -10.18
C GLY A 248 -8.23 26.19 -10.87
N ASN A 249 -8.53 26.20 -12.18
CA ASN A 249 -8.52 25.00 -13.00
C ASN A 249 -7.07 24.53 -13.28
N VAL A 250 -6.82 23.25 -13.03
CA VAL A 250 -5.58 22.55 -13.33
C VAL A 250 -5.89 21.47 -14.36
N THR A 251 -5.10 21.41 -15.42
CA THR A 251 -5.18 20.35 -16.43
C THR A 251 -4.18 19.26 -16.09
N VAL A 252 -4.69 18.07 -15.77
CA VAL A 252 -3.89 16.88 -15.48
C VAL A 252 -3.87 16.01 -16.73
N CYS A 253 -2.65 15.62 -17.14
CA CYS A 253 -2.40 14.68 -18.23
C CYS A 253 -1.55 13.54 -17.67
N CYS A 254 -2.09 12.32 -17.63
CA CYS A 254 -1.39 11.16 -17.05
C CYS A 254 -1.66 9.88 -17.82
N ILE A 255 -0.73 8.93 -17.73
CA ILE A 255 -0.87 7.61 -18.35
C ILE A 255 -1.92 6.81 -17.57
N PHE A 256 -2.71 6.01 -18.28
CA PHE A 256 -3.55 5.00 -17.65
C PHE A 256 -2.70 3.80 -17.24
N PHE A 257 -2.51 3.60 -15.94
CA PHE A 257 -1.88 2.42 -15.38
C PHE A 257 -2.97 1.44 -14.93
N LEU A 258 -2.96 0.21 -15.47
CA LEU A 258 -3.79 -0.93 -15.04
C LEU A 258 -2.99 -1.84 -14.12
#